data_AF-A0A8K0UUG5-F1
#
_entry.id   AF-A0A8K0UUG5-F1
#
_cell.length_a   1.000
_cell.length_b   1.000
_cell.length_c   1.000
_cell.angle_alpha   90.00
_cell.angle_beta   90.00
_cell.angle_gamma   90.00
#
_symmetry.space_group_name_H-M   'P 1'
#
loop_
_entity.id
_entity.type
_entity.pdbx_description
1 polymer ?
#
loop_
_entity_poly.entity_id
_entity_poly.type
_entity_poly.pdbx_seq_one_letter_code
_entity_poly.pdbx_strand_id
1 'polypeptide(L)'
;MPGPRNAKSRKKAQSKKDKRAKTASPPPSVLDSAILDASFAVDGQHERHADLNPLLCNEQQVESFAFHPTTPTHDLRDPLPPDHVNFSQSPTRPLPQIPPSTLSHPPLPSPFDSAVEHVLDPSDEHESTATAPLFKRPFIEDPGTGIRVRDMHEFLASRFAAPPSWDDEMCAEFAQEEVLQMLWSVLPEETALILWYNKSRVKARICPACQRLYRLGDVLLDPLGPIEAHMDDSSEARISEHRVREQQISGLCSPVCFILAAFNYPAAIRSTWGRMAEDISDETWELLDAPQTKAIESNDMGLGMLLKMTRCHDLGLGQLLFPDLDLDESLGCMDGDEADEASDESSADTFENGACLNARSDMWEGRLKEVVTGMEDLRVQVAQVDDEGLRP
;
A
#
# COMPACT_ATOMS: atom_id res chain seq x y z
N MET A 1 11.51 -0.77 -4.10
CA MET A 1 11.79 0.68 -4.06
C MET A 1 12.69 0.91 -2.86
N PRO A 2 14.02 1.03 -3.02
CA PRO A 2 14.90 1.22 -1.88
C PRO A 2 14.40 2.39 -1.04
N GLY A 3 14.16 2.17 0.25
CA GLY A 3 13.57 3.20 1.10
C GLY A 3 14.42 4.47 1.12
N PRO A 4 13.83 5.63 1.47
CA PRO A 4 14.54 6.91 1.46
C PRO A 4 15.85 6.89 2.26
N ARG A 5 15.89 6.10 3.34
CA ARG A 5 17.10 5.85 4.14
C ARG A 5 18.04 4.81 3.54
N ASN A 6 17.47 3.80 2.87
CA ASN A 6 18.22 2.69 2.29
C ASN A 6 19.08 3.15 1.09
N ALA A 7 18.66 4.17 0.34
CA ALA A 7 19.50 4.78 -0.70
C ALA A 7 20.79 5.41 -0.13
N LYS A 8 20.66 6.24 0.91
CA LYS A 8 21.81 6.89 1.57
C LYS A 8 22.73 5.89 2.28
N SER A 9 22.15 4.90 2.96
CA SER A 9 22.88 3.82 3.63
C SER A 9 23.66 2.96 2.64
N ARG A 10 23.01 2.49 1.56
CA ARG A 10 23.66 1.70 0.50
C ARG A 10 24.75 2.48 -0.22
N LYS A 11 24.53 3.76 -0.57
CA LYS A 11 25.57 4.62 -1.18
C LYS A 11 26.76 4.83 -0.24
N LYS A 12 26.55 5.01 1.07
CA LYS A 12 27.65 5.08 2.07
C LYS A 12 28.40 3.75 2.18
N ALA A 13 27.71 2.61 2.15
CA ALA A 13 28.35 1.30 2.18
C ALA A 13 29.14 1.01 0.88
N GLN A 14 28.58 1.36 -0.28
CA GLN A 14 29.20 1.21 -1.59
C GLN A 14 30.46 2.09 -1.70
N SER A 15 30.35 3.38 -1.39
CA SER A 15 31.49 4.31 -1.41
C SER A 15 32.59 3.92 -0.42
N LYS A 16 32.25 3.33 0.74
CA LYS A 16 33.23 2.77 1.68
C LYS A 16 33.89 1.51 1.13
N LYS A 17 33.17 0.66 0.40
CA LYS A 17 33.70 -0.53 -0.29
C LYS A 17 34.65 -0.13 -1.42
N ASP A 18 34.30 0.88 -2.21
CA ASP A 18 35.12 1.38 -3.33
C ASP A 18 36.38 2.09 -2.83
N LYS A 19 36.29 2.90 -1.75
CA LYS A 19 37.48 3.47 -1.09
C LYS A 19 38.43 2.39 -0.55
N ARG A 20 37.90 1.27 -0.04
CA ARG A 20 38.70 0.14 0.45
C ARG A 20 39.32 -0.69 -0.68
N ALA A 21 38.66 -0.82 -1.82
CA ALA A 21 39.22 -1.47 -3.00
C ALA A 21 40.35 -0.63 -3.64
N LYS A 22 40.25 0.70 -3.59
CA LYS A 22 41.25 1.61 -4.19
C LYS A 22 42.53 1.80 -3.35
N THR A 23 42.53 1.36 -2.08
CA THR A 23 43.71 1.40 -1.18
C THR A 23 44.46 0.07 -1.09
N ALA A 24 43.99 -0.99 -1.73
CA ALA A 24 44.74 -2.24 -1.83
C ALA A 24 45.72 -2.16 -3.01
N SER A 25 46.97 -1.79 -2.73
CA SER A 25 48.07 -1.88 -3.69
C SER A 25 48.39 -3.34 -4.01
N PRO A 26 48.79 -3.67 -5.26
CA PRO A 26 49.21 -5.02 -5.62
C PRO A 26 50.50 -5.39 -4.86
N PRO A 27 50.65 -6.65 -4.41
CA PRO A 27 51.89 -7.10 -3.78
C PRO A 27 53.05 -7.00 -4.78
N PRO A 28 54.25 -6.58 -4.34
CA PRO A 28 55.39 -6.41 -5.21
C PRO A 28 55.84 -7.76 -5.78
N SER A 29 55.93 -7.83 -7.11
CA SER A 29 56.52 -8.92 -7.86
C SER A 29 58.03 -9.01 -7.61
N VAL A 30 58.49 -10.15 -7.08
CA VAL A 30 59.92 -10.48 -6.98
C VAL A 30 60.23 -11.63 -7.94
N LEU A 31 61.02 -11.31 -8.97
CA LEU A 31 61.84 -12.18 -9.84
C LEU A 31 63.28 -11.67 -9.60
N ASP A 32 64.39 -12.42 -9.58
CA ASP A 32 64.72 -13.83 -9.82
C ASP A 32 66.20 -14.03 -9.38
N SER A 33 66.65 -15.29 -9.23
CA SER A 33 68.06 -15.80 -9.38
C SER A 33 68.57 -16.79 -8.29
N ALA A 34 68.29 -18.07 -8.53
CA ALA A 34 69.24 -19.16 -8.83
C ALA A 34 70.31 -19.65 -7.82
N ILE A 35 70.34 -20.98 -7.60
CA ILE A 35 71.43 -21.97 -7.88
C ILE A 35 71.62 -23.07 -6.79
N LEU A 36 71.53 -24.35 -7.24
CA LEU A 36 72.07 -25.65 -6.72
C LEU A 36 71.43 -26.25 -5.43
N ASP A 37 71.22 -27.56 -5.24
CA ASP A 37 71.37 -28.82 -6.00
C ASP A 37 70.71 -29.94 -5.13
N ALA A 38 70.62 -31.17 -5.67
CA ALA A 38 70.31 -32.45 -5.01
C ALA A 38 68.88 -33.02 -5.15
N SER A 39 68.77 -33.88 -6.16
CA SER A 39 67.95 -35.08 -6.29
C SER A 39 67.51 -35.74 -4.98
N PHE A 40 66.28 -36.24 -4.91
CA PHE A 40 65.98 -37.67 -4.71
C PHE A 40 64.51 -37.94 -5.05
N ALA A 41 64.30 -39.09 -5.69
CA ALA A 41 63.06 -39.57 -6.25
C ALA A 41 62.11 -40.19 -5.20
N VAL A 42 60.90 -40.53 -5.69
CA VAL A 42 60.06 -41.69 -5.35
C VAL A 42 58.65 -41.36 -4.81
N ASP A 43 57.69 -41.75 -5.65
CA ASP A 43 56.33 -42.25 -5.44
C ASP A 43 55.35 -41.59 -4.45
N GLY A 44 54.19 -41.21 -5.03
CA GLY A 44 53.02 -42.10 -4.90
C GLY A 44 51.91 -41.67 -3.95
N GLN A 45 50.68 -41.70 -4.50
CA GLN A 45 49.36 -41.72 -3.85
C GLN A 45 48.69 -40.37 -3.51
N HIS A 46 47.66 -40.02 -4.27
CA HIS A 46 46.28 -40.14 -3.77
C HIS A 46 45.24 -40.04 -4.91
N GLU A 47 44.70 -41.18 -5.32
CA GLU A 47 43.32 -41.26 -5.82
C GLU A 47 42.38 -41.35 -4.62
N ARG A 48 41.25 -40.63 -4.67
CA ARG A 48 39.91 -41.21 -4.44
C ARG A 48 38.80 -40.24 -4.83
N HIS A 49 38.11 -40.64 -5.89
CA HIS A 49 36.72 -40.31 -6.19
C HIS A 49 35.77 -40.84 -5.11
N ALA A 50 34.68 -40.12 -4.87
CA ALA A 50 33.27 -40.54 -5.03
C ALA A 50 32.35 -39.97 -3.93
N ASP A 51 31.29 -39.32 -4.41
CA ASP A 51 29.90 -39.34 -3.94
C ASP A 51 29.58 -39.29 -2.44
N LEU A 52 28.73 -38.33 -2.06
CA LEU A 52 27.37 -38.59 -1.56
C LEU A 52 26.59 -37.27 -1.36
N ASN A 53 25.32 -37.33 -1.73
CA ASN A 53 24.29 -36.28 -1.71
C ASN A 53 23.58 -36.27 -0.31
N PRO A 54 22.44 -35.59 -0.07
CA PRO A 54 22.34 -34.46 0.86
C PRO A 54 21.27 -34.63 1.97
N LEU A 55 21.56 -34.30 3.25
CA LEU A 55 20.58 -34.11 4.33
C LEU A 55 21.28 -33.20 5.38
N LEU A 56 20.73 -32.11 5.93
CA LEU A 56 19.44 -31.93 6.59
C LEU A 56 19.04 -30.44 6.55
N CYS A 57 17.73 -30.21 6.36
CA CYS A 57 17.06 -28.97 6.68
C CYS A 57 17.27 -28.62 8.16
N ASN A 58 17.66 -27.38 8.42
CA ASN A 58 17.55 -26.81 9.75
C ASN A 58 16.08 -26.36 9.91
N GLU A 59 15.27 -27.20 10.54
CA GLU A 59 13.96 -26.81 11.06
C GLU A 59 14.19 -25.71 12.11
N GLN A 60 13.93 -24.47 11.71
CA GLN A 60 13.83 -23.37 12.66
C GLN A 60 12.45 -23.45 13.30
N GLN A 61 12.47 -24.10 14.46
CA GLN A 61 11.45 -24.24 15.47
C GLN A 61 10.40 -23.12 15.45
N VAL A 62 9.23 -23.44 14.90
CA VAL A 62 7.99 -22.72 15.19
C VAL A 62 7.64 -23.06 16.64
N GLU A 63 7.92 -22.14 17.56
CA GLU A 63 7.34 -22.22 18.90
C GLU A 63 5.82 -22.07 18.79
N SER A 64 5.16 -23.23 18.79
CA SER A 64 3.75 -23.36 19.07
C SER A 64 3.51 -22.85 20.49
N PHE A 65 3.03 -21.62 20.63
CA PHE A 65 2.44 -21.15 21.88
C PHE A 65 1.10 -21.86 22.08
N ALA A 66 1.17 -23.04 22.70
CA ALA A 66 0.03 -23.65 23.34
C ALA A 66 -0.44 -22.71 24.47
N PHE A 67 -1.69 -22.24 24.37
CA PHE A 67 -2.38 -21.57 25.45
C PHE A 67 -2.45 -22.51 26.65
N HIS A 68 -1.67 -22.22 27.69
CA HIS A 68 -1.89 -22.78 29.01
C HIS A 68 -3.11 -22.08 29.65
N PRO A 69 -4.18 -22.81 30.03
CA PRO A 69 -5.23 -22.23 30.85
C PRO A 69 -4.68 -22.07 32.27
N THR A 70 -4.32 -20.84 32.65
CA THR A 70 -4.13 -20.49 34.04
C THR A 70 -5.50 -20.47 34.72
N THR A 71 -5.75 -21.49 35.53
CA THR A 71 -6.81 -21.52 36.53
C THR A 71 -6.66 -20.33 37.49
N PRO A 72 -7.66 -19.45 37.64
CA PRO A 72 -7.64 -18.45 38.69
C PRO A 72 -8.05 -19.11 40.00
N THR A 73 -7.13 -19.08 40.95
CA THR A 73 -7.35 -19.41 42.35
C THR A 73 -8.39 -18.45 42.94
N HIS A 74 -9.48 -19.02 43.45
CA HIS A 74 -10.28 -18.44 44.52
C HIS A 74 -9.36 -17.86 45.61
N ASP A 75 -9.56 -16.60 46.04
CA ASP A 75 -10.24 -16.34 47.31
C ASP A 75 -10.41 -14.84 47.64
N LEU A 76 -11.38 -14.61 48.55
CA LEU A 76 -11.57 -13.43 49.40
C LEU A 76 -12.35 -12.21 48.84
N ARG A 77 -13.69 -12.40 48.91
CA ARG A 77 -14.67 -11.52 49.59
C ARG A 77 -14.13 -10.20 50.18
N ASP A 78 -14.76 -9.10 49.76
CA ASP A 78 -15.24 -8.07 50.69
C ASP A 78 -16.60 -7.49 50.21
N PRO A 79 -17.51 -7.10 51.14
CA PRO A 79 -18.92 -6.83 50.85
C PRO A 79 -19.18 -5.37 50.43
N LEU A 80 -20.00 -5.19 49.40
CA LEU A 80 -20.59 -3.90 49.02
C LEU A 80 -21.87 -3.60 49.83
N PRO A 81 -22.14 -2.32 50.15
CA PRO A 81 -23.41 -1.89 50.76
C PRO A 81 -24.54 -1.76 49.72
N PRO A 82 -25.82 -1.86 50.14
CA PRO A 82 -26.95 -1.77 49.23
C PRO A 82 -27.51 -0.34 49.20
N ASP A 83 -27.24 0.41 48.12
CA ASP A 83 -28.02 1.61 47.81
C ASP A 83 -29.01 1.32 46.69
N HIS A 84 -30.25 1.13 47.13
CA HIS A 84 -31.44 1.06 46.31
C HIS A 84 -31.69 2.40 45.61
N VAL A 85 -31.42 2.47 44.31
CA VAL A 85 -31.96 3.53 43.45
C VAL A 85 -33.07 2.94 42.58
N ASN A 86 -34.29 3.23 43.01
CA ASN A 86 -35.55 2.92 42.37
C ASN A 86 -35.60 3.60 40.98
N PHE A 87 -35.29 2.86 39.91
CA PHE A 87 -35.60 3.31 38.55
C PHE A 87 -37.09 3.06 38.28
N SER A 88 -37.82 4.16 38.31
CA SER A 88 -39.23 4.28 37.98
C SER A 88 -39.48 3.76 36.56
N GLN A 89 -40.20 2.65 36.46
CA GLN A 89 -40.69 2.08 35.20
C GLN A 89 -41.67 3.07 34.55
N SER A 90 -41.31 3.57 33.38
CA SER A 90 -42.24 4.30 32.51
C SER A 90 -43.24 3.32 31.86
N PRO A 91 -44.53 3.69 31.74
CA PRO A 91 -45.58 2.78 31.31
C PRO A 91 -45.45 2.44 29.82
N THR A 92 -45.35 1.14 29.56
CA THR A 92 -45.41 0.53 28.23
C THR A 92 -46.75 0.86 27.57
N ARG A 93 -46.70 1.63 26.48
CA ARG A 93 -47.86 1.90 25.61
C ARG A 93 -48.12 0.65 24.75
N PRO A 94 -49.32 0.03 24.81
CA PRO A 94 -49.62 -1.14 24.00
C PRO A 94 -49.72 -0.76 22.52
N LEU A 95 -49.00 -1.49 21.67
CA LEU A 95 -49.11 -1.44 20.22
C LEU A 95 -50.47 -1.98 19.77
N PRO A 96 -51.09 -1.40 18.72
CA PRO A 96 -52.35 -1.91 18.19
C PRO A 96 -52.15 -3.27 17.52
N GLN A 97 -52.92 -4.25 17.99
CA GLN A 97 -53.03 -5.57 17.38
C GLN A 97 -53.64 -5.46 15.98
N ILE A 98 -52.89 -5.89 14.97
CA ILE A 98 -53.37 -6.05 13.59
C ILE A 98 -54.09 -7.41 13.52
N PRO A 99 -55.33 -7.48 13.01
CA PRO A 99 -56.08 -8.73 12.93
C PRO A 99 -55.46 -9.71 11.91
N PRO A 100 -55.57 -11.03 12.14
CA PRO A 100 -55.08 -12.05 11.22
C PRO A 100 -55.99 -12.13 10.00
N SER A 101 -55.54 -11.61 8.86
CA SER A 101 -56.19 -11.85 7.57
C SER A 101 -55.89 -13.29 7.12
N THR A 102 -56.85 -14.18 7.38
CA THR A 102 -56.96 -15.48 6.73
C THR A 102 -57.41 -15.28 5.28
N LEU A 103 -56.46 -15.23 4.35
CA LEU A 103 -56.72 -15.30 2.90
C LEU A 103 -56.11 -16.60 2.38
N SER A 104 -56.96 -17.63 2.30
CA SER A 104 -56.70 -18.85 1.53
C SER A 104 -56.56 -18.49 0.05
N HIS A 105 -55.33 -18.47 -0.45
CA HIS A 105 -55.06 -18.51 -1.88
C HIS A 105 -55.03 -19.98 -2.37
N PRO A 106 -55.65 -20.29 -3.52
CA PRO A 106 -55.51 -21.59 -4.17
C PRO A 106 -54.07 -21.82 -4.66
N PRO A 107 -53.61 -23.08 -4.74
CA PRO A 107 -52.25 -23.40 -5.14
C PRO A 107 -52.01 -23.02 -6.60
N LEU A 108 -51.04 -22.13 -6.83
CA LEU A 108 -50.50 -21.83 -8.16
C LEU A 108 -49.68 -23.04 -8.64
N PRO A 109 -49.89 -23.52 -9.88
CA PRO A 109 -49.09 -24.59 -10.45
C PRO A 109 -47.64 -24.15 -10.66
N SER A 110 -46.73 -25.02 -10.22
CA SER A 110 -45.28 -24.90 -10.42
C SER A 110 -44.94 -24.84 -11.92
N PRO A 111 -44.19 -23.83 -12.38
CA PRO A 111 -43.79 -23.71 -13.78
C PRO A 111 -42.52 -24.52 -14.12
N PHE A 112 -42.04 -25.38 -13.21
CA PHE A 112 -40.73 -26.06 -13.35
C PHE A 112 -40.78 -27.51 -13.86
N ASP A 113 -41.90 -27.97 -14.43
CA ASP A 113 -42.01 -29.32 -15.01
C ASP A 113 -42.31 -29.26 -16.52
N SER A 114 -41.39 -28.67 -17.27
CA SER A 114 -41.29 -28.93 -18.71
C SER A 114 -39.84 -29.14 -19.06
N ALA A 115 -39.41 -30.37 -18.82
CA ALA A 115 -38.27 -30.98 -19.48
C ALA A 115 -38.51 -30.94 -20.99
N VAL A 116 -37.98 -29.91 -21.64
CA VAL A 116 -37.79 -29.88 -23.09
C VAL A 116 -36.36 -30.32 -23.33
N GLU A 117 -36.21 -31.53 -23.83
CA GLU A 117 -34.96 -32.01 -24.41
C GLU A 117 -34.59 -31.08 -25.57
N HIS A 118 -33.61 -30.21 -25.34
CA HIS A 118 -33.01 -29.41 -26.40
C HIS A 118 -32.19 -30.34 -27.29
N VAL A 119 -32.79 -30.68 -28.44
CA VAL A 119 -32.10 -31.17 -29.63
C VAL A 119 -30.96 -30.19 -29.94
N LEU A 120 -29.73 -30.68 -29.87
CA LEU A 120 -28.53 -29.96 -30.29
C LEU A 120 -28.60 -29.78 -31.82
N ASP A 121 -29.03 -28.60 -32.26
CA ASP A 121 -28.91 -28.18 -33.65
C ASP A 121 -27.54 -27.49 -33.84
N PRO A 122 -26.58 -28.05 -34.58
CA PRO A 122 -25.21 -27.54 -34.68
C PRO A 122 -25.01 -26.46 -35.77
N SER A 123 -25.98 -25.58 -36.03
CA SER A 123 -25.90 -24.73 -37.24
C SER A 123 -26.33 -23.27 -37.14
N ASP A 124 -26.68 -22.75 -35.96
CA ASP A 124 -27.01 -21.32 -35.83
C ASP A 124 -25.93 -20.54 -35.06
N GLU A 125 -25.01 -19.92 -35.82
CA GLU A 125 -24.16 -18.80 -35.38
C GLU A 125 -24.97 -17.50 -35.22
N HIS A 126 -26.21 -17.60 -34.73
CA HIS A 126 -27.02 -16.44 -34.39
C HIS A 126 -26.57 -15.88 -33.04
N GLU A 127 -25.57 -15.02 -33.13
CA GLU A 127 -25.40 -13.77 -32.39
C GLU A 127 -26.55 -13.51 -31.40
N SER A 128 -26.46 -14.17 -30.24
CA SER A 128 -27.34 -13.93 -29.12
C SER A 128 -27.09 -12.50 -28.67
N THR A 129 -27.90 -11.60 -29.20
CA THR A 129 -28.04 -10.21 -28.78
C THR A 129 -28.64 -10.27 -27.37
N ALA A 130 -27.76 -10.60 -26.42
CA ALA A 130 -28.04 -10.65 -25.01
C ALA A 130 -28.70 -9.32 -24.67
N THR A 131 -29.93 -9.40 -24.18
CA THR A 131 -30.75 -8.29 -23.77
C THR A 131 -29.94 -7.48 -22.77
N ALA A 132 -29.30 -6.41 -23.24
CA ALA A 132 -28.53 -5.53 -22.41
C ALA A 132 -29.45 -5.09 -21.26
N PRO A 133 -29.05 -5.26 -20.00
CA PRO A 133 -29.91 -4.93 -18.87
C PRO A 133 -30.42 -3.51 -19.05
N LEU A 134 -31.74 -3.35 -19.16
CA LEU A 134 -32.42 -2.08 -19.43
C LEU A 134 -32.08 -0.99 -18.39
N PHE A 135 -31.50 -1.37 -17.25
CA PHE A 135 -31.04 -0.47 -16.22
C PHE A 135 -29.53 -0.59 -16.04
N LYS A 136 -28.85 0.55 -16.21
CA LYS A 136 -27.46 0.72 -15.81
C LYS A 136 -27.34 0.38 -14.33
N ARG A 137 -26.34 -0.44 -13.97
CA ARG A 137 -26.06 -0.79 -12.58
C ARG A 137 -25.69 0.48 -11.82
N PRO A 138 -26.22 0.72 -10.60
CA PRO A 138 -25.89 1.92 -9.86
C PRO A 138 -24.38 1.96 -9.54
N PHE A 139 -23.76 3.12 -9.75
CA PHE A 139 -22.33 3.35 -9.48
C PHE A 139 -22.02 3.57 -7.99
N ILE A 140 -23.05 3.72 -7.15
CA ILE A 140 -22.95 3.78 -5.69
C ILE A 140 -23.93 2.76 -5.10
N GLU A 141 -23.48 1.99 -4.12
CA GLU A 141 -24.29 1.00 -3.40
C GLU A 141 -24.03 1.10 -1.90
N ASP A 142 -25.07 0.99 -1.07
CA ASP A 142 -24.92 0.86 0.39
C ASP A 142 -25.43 -0.51 0.86
N PRO A 143 -24.53 -1.47 1.16
CA PRO A 143 -24.91 -2.77 1.71
C PRO A 143 -25.31 -2.73 3.19
N GLY A 144 -25.46 -1.55 3.80
CA GLY A 144 -25.75 -1.36 5.24
C GLY A 144 -24.51 -1.28 6.12
N THR A 145 -23.31 -1.52 5.57
CA THR A 145 -22.02 -1.28 6.23
C THR A 145 -21.32 -0.03 5.70
N GLY A 146 -22.08 0.88 5.10
CA GLY A 146 -21.62 2.15 4.55
C GLY A 146 -21.54 2.17 3.03
N ILE A 147 -21.56 3.36 2.46
CA ILE A 147 -21.62 3.62 1.03
C ILE A 147 -20.35 3.11 0.33
N ARG A 148 -20.51 2.39 -0.78
CA ARG A 148 -19.44 1.87 -1.66
C ARG A 148 -19.53 2.46 -3.05
N VAL A 149 -18.39 2.77 -3.65
CA VAL A 149 -18.27 3.21 -5.04
C VAL A 149 -18.01 1.99 -5.92
N ARG A 150 -18.88 1.73 -6.90
CA ARG A 150 -18.79 0.57 -7.81
C ARG A 150 -18.19 0.92 -9.17
N ASP A 151 -18.41 2.14 -9.63
CA ASP A 151 -17.85 2.68 -10.86
C ASP A 151 -17.20 4.02 -10.53
N MET A 152 -15.87 4.03 -10.54
CA MET A 152 -15.08 5.19 -10.15
C MET A 152 -15.23 6.36 -11.13
N HIS A 153 -15.31 6.06 -12.43
CA HIS A 153 -15.44 7.08 -13.47
C HIS A 153 -16.78 7.79 -13.36
N GLU A 154 -17.88 7.03 -13.26
CA GLU A 154 -19.20 7.62 -13.10
C GLU A 154 -19.33 8.36 -11.77
N PHE A 155 -18.73 7.85 -10.70
CA PHE A 155 -18.69 8.53 -9.41
C PHE A 155 -17.99 9.90 -9.50
N LEU A 156 -16.81 9.96 -10.10
CA LEU A 156 -16.03 11.20 -10.25
C LEU A 156 -16.71 12.22 -11.15
N ALA A 157 -17.41 11.78 -12.19
CA ALA A 157 -18.21 12.65 -13.05
C ALA A 157 -19.53 13.11 -12.38
N SER A 158 -19.95 12.44 -11.31
CA SER A 158 -21.18 12.76 -10.61
C SER A 158 -21.01 13.89 -9.59
N ARG A 159 -22.14 14.47 -9.17
CA ARG A 159 -22.20 15.43 -8.06
C ARG A 159 -21.93 14.82 -6.67
N PHE A 160 -21.81 13.50 -6.56
CA PHE A 160 -21.53 12.84 -5.28
C PHE A 160 -20.05 12.91 -4.92
N ALA A 161 -19.18 13.06 -5.92
CA ALA A 161 -17.77 13.32 -5.69
C ALA A 161 -17.60 14.74 -5.14
N ALA A 162 -16.97 14.86 -3.96
CA ALA A 162 -16.47 16.15 -3.50
C ALA A 162 -15.50 16.73 -4.56
N PRO A 163 -15.48 18.05 -4.78
CA PRO A 163 -14.49 18.66 -5.66
C PRO A 163 -13.08 18.57 -5.02
N PRO A 164 -12.00 18.62 -5.83
CA PRO A 164 -10.66 18.85 -5.33
C PRO A 164 -10.55 20.11 -4.48
N SER A 165 -9.61 20.12 -3.53
CA SER A 165 -9.35 21.28 -2.69
C SER A 165 -8.20 22.11 -3.28
N TRP A 166 -8.50 23.34 -3.69
CA TRP A 166 -7.50 24.26 -4.25
C TRP A 166 -6.87 25.18 -3.19
N ASP A 167 -7.47 25.26 -2.00
CA ASP A 167 -6.98 26.06 -0.88
C ASP A 167 -5.81 25.38 -0.13
N ASP A 168 -5.62 24.09 -0.36
CA ASP A 168 -4.53 23.30 0.23
C ASP A 168 -3.50 22.99 -0.87
N GLU A 169 -2.28 23.45 -0.69
CA GLU A 169 -1.20 23.40 -1.69
C GLU A 169 -0.95 21.96 -2.17
N MET A 170 -0.85 21.02 -1.23
CA MET A 170 -0.63 19.61 -1.54
C MET A 170 -1.83 19.01 -2.31
N CYS A 171 -3.07 19.30 -1.89
CA CYS A 171 -4.25 18.85 -2.62
C CYS A 171 -4.31 19.42 -4.04
N ALA A 172 -3.92 20.68 -4.23
CA ALA A 172 -3.92 21.34 -5.53
C ALA A 172 -2.90 20.72 -6.49
N GLU A 173 -1.70 20.38 -6.01
CA GLU A 173 -0.70 19.63 -6.79
C GLU A 173 -1.24 18.27 -7.24
N PHE A 174 -1.83 17.51 -6.31
CA PHE A 174 -2.42 16.21 -6.64
C PHE A 174 -3.66 16.30 -7.53
N ALA A 175 -4.33 17.46 -7.61
CA ALA A 175 -5.51 17.64 -8.45
C ALA A 175 -5.20 17.80 -9.94
N GLN A 176 -3.92 17.93 -10.30
CA GLN A 176 -3.46 18.03 -11.69
C GLN A 176 -3.70 16.70 -12.46
N GLU A 177 -4.03 16.81 -13.75
CA GLU A 177 -4.32 15.66 -14.61
C GLU A 177 -3.05 14.86 -14.93
N GLU A 178 -1.92 15.56 -15.01
CA GLU A 178 -0.60 15.00 -15.24
C GLU A 178 -0.20 14.06 -14.09
N VAL A 179 -0.57 14.40 -12.85
CA VAL A 179 -0.37 13.51 -11.70
C VAL A 179 -1.22 12.25 -11.83
N LEU A 180 -2.47 12.35 -12.29
CA LEU A 180 -3.30 11.18 -12.56
C LEU A 180 -2.70 10.28 -13.66
N GLN A 181 -2.20 10.87 -14.73
CA GLN A 181 -1.51 10.14 -15.82
C GLN A 181 -0.26 9.41 -15.31
N MET A 182 0.53 10.07 -14.46
CA MET A 182 1.67 9.45 -13.78
C MET A 182 1.24 8.31 -12.86
N LEU A 183 0.10 8.42 -12.18
CA LEU A 183 -0.42 7.33 -11.35
C LEU A 183 -0.87 6.13 -12.19
N TRP A 184 -1.47 6.34 -13.37
CA TRP A 184 -1.86 5.25 -14.28
C TRP A 184 -0.70 4.43 -14.84
N SER A 185 0.51 5.00 -14.92
CA SER A 185 1.67 4.24 -15.39
C SER A 185 2.23 3.28 -14.33
N VAL A 186 1.87 3.46 -13.05
CA VAL A 186 2.40 2.67 -11.92
C VAL A 186 1.35 1.88 -11.15
N LEU A 187 0.07 2.25 -11.25
CA LEU A 187 -1.04 1.61 -10.56
C LEU A 187 -2.14 1.19 -11.55
N PRO A 188 -2.91 0.13 -11.22
CA PRO A 188 -4.14 -0.16 -11.94
C PRO A 188 -5.08 1.05 -11.95
N GLU A 189 -5.83 1.21 -13.04
CA GLU A 189 -6.67 2.38 -13.32
C GLU A 189 -7.56 2.78 -12.15
N GLU A 190 -8.31 1.83 -11.58
CA GLU A 190 -9.22 2.10 -10.47
C GLU A 190 -8.47 2.57 -9.21
N THR A 191 -7.36 1.92 -8.88
CA THR A 191 -6.54 2.25 -7.71
C THR A 191 -5.87 3.62 -7.86
N ALA A 192 -5.44 3.96 -9.08
CA ALA A 192 -4.92 5.29 -9.41
C ALA A 192 -5.98 6.38 -9.22
N LEU A 193 -7.21 6.18 -9.73
CA LEU A 193 -8.32 7.12 -9.56
C LEU A 193 -8.71 7.30 -8.09
N ILE A 194 -8.72 6.22 -7.30
CA ILE A 194 -8.98 6.29 -5.85
C ILE A 194 -7.87 7.08 -5.14
N LEU A 195 -6.60 6.81 -5.46
CA LEU A 195 -5.49 7.51 -4.85
C LEU A 195 -5.48 9.00 -5.21
N TRP A 196 -5.70 9.33 -6.49
CA TRP A 196 -5.88 10.69 -6.97
C TRP A 196 -7.03 11.38 -6.25
N TYR A 197 -8.19 10.72 -6.13
CA TYR A 197 -9.33 11.25 -5.38
C TYR A 197 -8.95 11.57 -3.92
N ASN A 198 -8.30 10.62 -3.25
CA ASN A 198 -7.93 10.74 -1.85
C ASN A 198 -6.91 11.85 -1.59
N LYS A 199 -5.92 12.03 -2.48
CA LYS A 199 -4.83 12.99 -2.28
C LYS A 199 -5.18 14.41 -2.68
N SER A 200 -6.07 14.60 -3.66
CA SER A 200 -6.51 15.93 -4.10
C SER A 200 -7.59 16.57 -3.22
N ARG A 201 -7.94 15.94 -2.09
CA ARG A 201 -9.06 16.35 -1.23
C ARG A 201 -8.64 16.34 0.24
N VAL A 202 -9.10 17.32 1.00
CA VAL A 202 -8.71 17.45 2.42
C VAL A 202 -9.34 16.35 3.27
N LYS A 203 -10.62 16.03 3.09
CA LYS A 203 -11.37 15.15 4.02
C LYS A 203 -12.05 13.94 3.39
N ALA A 204 -12.51 14.03 2.15
CA ALA A 204 -13.27 12.96 1.51
C ALA A 204 -12.32 11.83 1.08
N ARG A 205 -12.67 10.60 1.39
CA ARG A 205 -11.84 9.42 1.08
C ARG A 205 -12.68 8.28 0.54
N ILE A 206 -12.06 7.50 -0.35
CA ILE A 206 -12.52 6.18 -0.78
C ILE A 206 -11.46 5.17 -0.35
N CYS A 207 -11.88 4.14 0.37
CA CYS A 207 -10.96 3.08 0.78
C CYS A 207 -10.55 2.23 -0.43
N PRO A 208 -9.25 2.13 -0.80
CA PRO A 208 -8.85 1.38 -1.97
C PRO A 208 -9.13 -0.13 -1.84
N ALA A 209 -9.15 -0.67 -0.63
CA ALA A 209 -9.38 -2.12 -0.42
C ALA A 209 -10.85 -2.53 -0.49
N CYS A 210 -11.81 -1.65 -0.15
CA CYS A 210 -13.23 -2.02 -0.08
C CYS A 210 -14.17 -1.01 -0.73
N GLN A 211 -13.62 0.00 -1.41
CA GLN A 211 -14.32 1.09 -2.09
C GLN A 211 -15.30 1.89 -1.21
N ARG A 212 -15.15 1.81 0.11
CA ARG A 212 -16.02 2.55 1.06
C ARG A 212 -15.75 4.04 0.98
N LEU A 213 -16.80 4.84 0.79
CA LEU A 213 -16.76 6.30 0.87
C LEU A 213 -16.89 6.72 2.34
N TYR A 214 -15.99 7.57 2.82
CA TYR A 214 -15.97 8.06 4.20
C TYR A 214 -15.24 9.41 4.31
N ARG A 215 -15.24 10.00 5.50
CA ARG A 215 -14.45 11.19 5.83
C ARG A 215 -13.32 10.84 6.78
N LEU A 216 -12.19 11.54 6.66
CA LEU A 216 -11.09 11.40 7.61
C LEU A 216 -11.56 11.58 9.06
N GLY A 217 -11.16 10.66 9.93
CA GLY A 217 -11.56 10.63 11.33
C GLY A 217 -12.85 9.84 11.60
N ASP A 218 -13.58 9.41 10.57
CA ASP A 218 -14.76 8.57 10.77
C ASP A 218 -14.36 7.23 11.39
N VAL A 219 -15.05 6.88 12.48
CA VAL A 219 -14.98 5.57 13.12
C VAL A 219 -15.98 4.66 12.43
N LEU A 220 -15.51 3.92 11.43
CA LEU A 220 -16.37 3.04 10.65
C LEU A 220 -16.48 1.67 11.28
N LEU A 221 -17.67 1.07 11.19
CA LEU A 221 -17.90 -0.31 11.62
C LEU A 221 -17.02 -1.27 10.82
N ASP A 222 -16.38 -2.19 11.52
CA ASP A 222 -15.59 -3.25 10.90
C ASP A 222 -16.49 -4.04 9.93
N PRO A 223 -16.07 -4.26 8.67
CA PRO A 223 -16.77 -5.15 7.75
C PRO A 223 -17.08 -6.54 8.34
N LEU A 224 -16.28 -7.03 9.29
CA LEU A 224 -16.45 -8.32 9.95
C LEU A 224 -17.39 -8.27 11.17
N GLY A 225 -17.93 -7.11 11.50
CA GLY A 225 -18.81 -6.89 12.65
C GLY A 225 -18.06 -6.46 13.92
N PRO A 226 -18.79 -6.02 14.97
CA PRO A 226 -18.19 -5.65 16.23
C PRO A 226 -17.53 -6.88 16.88
N ILE A 227 -16.21 -6.84 17.02
CA ILE A 227 -15.49 -7.84 17.79
C ILE A 227 -15.72 -7.49 19.27
N GLU A 228 -16.56 -8.27 19.97
CA GLU A 228 -16.84 -8.12 21.41
C GLU A 228 -15.64 -8.48 22.31
N ALA A 229 -14.42 -8.28 21.83
CA ALA A 229 -13.25 -8.39 22.67
C ALA A 229 -13.23 -7.17 23.60
N HIS A 230 -13.32 -7.42 24.91
CA HIS A 230 -12.96 -6.43 25.93
C HIS A 230 -11.48 -6.06 25.76
N MET A 231 -11.22 -5.12 24.86
CA MET A 231 -9.93 -4.47 24.73
C MET A 231 -9.81 -3.44 25.85
N ASP A 232 -8.60 -3.25 26.37
CA ASP A 232 -8.37 -2.17 27.33
C ASP A 232 -8.48 -0.80 26.64
N ASP A 233 -8.93 0.23 27.38
CA ASP A 233 -9.11 1.58 26.84
C ASP A 233 -7.83 2.15 26.20
N SER A 234 -6.65 1.74 26.70
CA SER A 234 -5.36 2.19 26.17
C SER A 234 -5.08 1.63 24.77
N SER A 235 -5.49 0.40 24.50
CA SER A 235 -5.29 -0.30 23.24
C SER A 235 -6.26 0.22 22.19
N GLU A 236 -7.50 0.51 22.58
CA GLU A 236 -8.48 1.15 21.71
C GLU A 236 -8.02 2.55 21.28
N ALA A 237 -7.50 3.34 22.21
CA ALA A 237 -6.93 4.66 21.91
C ALA A 237 -5.78 4.58 20.89
N ARG A 238 -4.84 3.62 21.07
CA ARG A 238 -3.73 3.40 20.12
C ARG A 238 -4.23 2.96 18.75
N ILE A 239 -5.18 2.01 18.70
CA ILE A 239 -5.79 1.55 17.45
C ILE A 239 -6.49 2.71 16.74
N SER A 240 -7.17 3.58 17.48
CA SER A 240 -7.82 4.77 16.93
C SER A 240 -6.81 5.75 16.34
N GLU A 241 -5.71 6.03 17.06
CA GLU A 241 -4.63 6.92 16.57
C GLU A 241 -3.99 6.38 15.29
N HIS A 242 -3.59 5.10 15.27
CA HIS A 242 -3.01 4.46 14.09
C HIS A 242 -3.99 4.39 12.93
N ARG A 243 -5.29 4.20 13.20
CA ARG A 243 -6.34 4.24 12.17
C ARG A 243 -6.45 5.62 11.54
N VAL A 244 -6.51 6.68 12.34
CA VAL A 244 -6.59 8.05 11.79
C VAL A 244 -5.35 8.39 10.96
N ARG A 245 -4.15 8.04 11.43
CA ARG A 245 -2.93 8.17 10.62
C ARG A 245 -3.02 7.37 9.34
N GLU A 246 -3.42 6.11 9.39
CA GLU A 246 -3.52 5.26 8.20
C GLU A 246 -4.54 5.80 7.17
N GLN A 247 -5.68 6.32 7.62
CA GLN A 247 -6.66 6.99 6.76
C GLN A 247 -6.05 8.21 6.05
N GLN A 248 -5.18 8.96 6.71
CA GLN A 248 -4.48 10.10 6.12
C GLN A 248 -3.40 9.67 5.11
N ILE A 249 -2.64 8.63 5.47
CA ILE A 249 -1.51 8.12 4.68
C ILE A 249 -2.02 7.47 3.40
N SER A 250 -2.79 6.39 3.52
CA SER A 250 -3.17 5.51 2.41
C SER A 250 -4.63 5.62 1.99
N GLY A 251 -5.48 6.22 2.83
CA GLY A 251 -6.93 6.19 2.63
C GLY A 251 -7.58 4.86 3.02
N LEU A 252 -6.88 3.94 3.68
CA LEU A 252 -7.47 2.70 4.17
C LEU A 252 -8.34 2.96 5.41
N CYS A 253 -9.58 2.48 5.38
CA CYS A 253 -10.60 2.91 6.33
C CYS A 253 -10.64 2.11 7.65
N SER A 254 -9.97 0.96 7.72
CA SER A 254 -10.03 0.05 8.86
C SER A 254 -8.77 -0.83 8.98
N PRO A 255 -8.49 -1.42 10.16
CA PRO A 255 -7.42 -2.40 10.33
C PRO A 255 -7.52 -3.58 9.36
N VAL A 256 -8.73 -4.08 9.11
CA VAL A 256 -8.97 -5.20 8.19
C VAL A 256 -8.60 -4.82 6.76
N CYS A 257 -9.00 -3.63 6.30
CA CYS A 257 -8.61 -3.13 4.97
C CYS A 257 -7.10 -2.95 4.84
N PHE A 258 -6.44 -2.52 5.92
CA PHE A 258 -4.99 -2.43 5.96
C PHE A 258 -4.32 -3.81 5.85
N ILE A 259 -4.81 -4.80 6.60
CA ILE A 259 -4.30 -6.18 6.53
C ILE A 259 -4.46 -6.75 5.12
N LEU A 260 -5.59 -6.48 4.45
CA LEU A 260 -5.81 -6.90 3.06
C LEU A 260 -4.78 -6.26 2.10
N ALA A 261 -4.54 -4.96 2.22
CA ALA A 261 -3.56 -4.25 1.38
C ALA A 261 -2.11 -4.68 1.67
N ALA A 262 -1.83 -5.12 2.90
CA ALA A 262 -0.52 -5.58 3.33
C ALA A 262 -0.40 -7.11 3.34
N PHE A 263 -1.35 -7.85 2.77
CA PHE A 263 -1.38 -9.32 2.81
C PHE A 263 -0.16 -9.95 2.14
N ASN A 264 0.41 -9.26 1.14
CA ASN A 264 1.66 -9.64 0.48
C ASN A 264 2.92 -9.43 1.33
N TYR A 265 2.79 -8.78 2.49
CA TYR A 265 3.88 -8.40 3.38
C TYR A 265 3.58 -8.76 4.85
N PRO A 266 3.26 -10.03 5.16
CA PRO A 266 2.76 -10.42 6.49
C PRO A 266 3.72 -10.03 7.62
N ALA A 267 5.03 -10.11 7.36
CA ALA A 267 6.08 -9.75 8.32
C ALA A 267 6.17 -8.24 8.60
N ALA A 268 5.65 -7.38 7.70
CA ALA A 268 5.71 -5.93 7.81
C ALA A 268 4.38 -5.28 8.27
N ILE A 269 3.28 -6.03 8.34
CA ILE A 269 1.93 -5.50 8.66
C ILE A 269 1.96 -4.64 9.94
N ARG A 270 2.45 -5.21 11.05
CA ARG A 270 2.41 -4.51 12.36
C ARG A 270 3.32 -3.30 12.41
N SER A 271 4.46 -3.35 11.73
CA SER A 271 5.48 -2.29 11.79
C SER A 271 5.22 -1.15 10.81
N THR A 272 4.25 -1.28 9.90
CA THR A 272 3.96 -0.28 8.86
C THR A 272 2.59 0.41 9.01
N TRP A 273 1.75 -0.06 9.93
CA TRP A 273 0.42 0.51 10.13
C TRP A 273 0.47 1.91 10.76
N GLY A 274 -0.02 2.91 10.03
CA GLY A 274 -0.08 4.30 10.47
C GLY A 274 1.29 4.96 10.60
N ARG A 275 2.29 4.44 9.87
CA ARG A 275 3.67 4.92 9.88
C ARG A 275 4.11 5.35 8.48
N MET A 276 4.77 6.50 8.40
CA MET A 276 5.40 6.98 7.18
C MET A 276 6.79 6.36 6.99
N ALA A 277 7.42 6.56 5.83
CA ALA A 277 8.71 5.96 5.50
C ALA A 277 9.81 6.28 6.53
N GLU A 278 9.80 7.47 7.12
CA GLU A 278 10.73 7.92 8.15
C GLU A 278 10.58 7.19 9.50
N ASP A 279 9.39 6.66 9.78
CA ASP A 279 9.02 5.93 11.00
C ASP A 279 9.23 4.42 10.88
N ILE A 280 9.50 3.94 9.67
CA ILE A 280 9.69 2.52 9.34
C ILE A 280 11.19 2.21 9.41
N SER A 281 11.55 1.10 10.09
CA SER A 281 12.95 0.66 10.13
C SER A 281 13.43 0.18 8.76
N ASP A 282 14.73 0.28 8.49
CA ASP A 282 15.30 -0.20 7.23
C ASP A 282 15.01 -1.71 7.03
N GLU A 283 15.05 -2.52 8.10
CA GLU A 283 14.70 -3.95 8.00
C GLU A 283 13.23 -4.15 7.63
N THR A 284 12.32 -3.35 8.21
CA THR A 284 10.90 -3.41 7.85
C THR A 284 10.67 -2.98 6.42
N TRP A 285 11.40 -1.98 5.95
CA TRP A 285 11.32 -1.53 4.57
C TRP A 285 11.83 -2.60 3.60
N GLU A 286 12.88 -3.33 3.95
CA GLU A 286 13.35 -4.49 3.20
C GLU A 286 12.30 -5.60 3.13
N LEU A 287 11.51 -5.81 4.19
CA LEU A 287 10.38 -6.74 4.17
C LEU A 287 9.26 -6.29 3.21
N LEU A 288 8.99 -4.99 3.12
CA LEU A 288 8.08 -4.44 2.11
C LEU A 288 8.66 -4.64 0.71
N ASP A 289 9.96 -4.47 0.53
CA ASP A 289 10.65 -4.61 -0.75
C ASP A 289 10.96 -6.04 -1.17
N ALA A 290 10.73 -7.01 -0.29
CA ALA A 290 10.91 -8.41 -0.61
C ALA A 290 10.11 -8.78 -1.87
N PRO A 291 10.72 -9.55 -2.80
CA PRO A 291 10.02 -9.99 -3.99
C PRO A 291 8.77 -10.74 -3.59
N GLN A 292 7.62 -10.32 -4.12
CA GLN A 292 6.37 -11.00 -3.86
C GLN A 292 6.44 -12.41 -4.45
N THR A 293 5.83 -13.38 -3.77
CA THR A 293 5.67 -14.72 -4.36
C THR A 293 4.75 -14.61 -5.58
N LYS A 294 5.24 -14.96 -6.77
CA LYS A 294 4.54 -14.91 -8.07
C LYS A 294 3.11 -15.46 -8.08
N ALA A 295 2.77 -16.36 -7.14
CA ALA A 295 1.43 -16.91 -6.99
C ALA A 295 0.38 -15.89 -6.50
N ILE A 296 0.80 -14.78 -5.89
CA ILE A 296 -0.09 -13.76 -5.30
C ILE A 296 -0.14 -12.47 -6.14
N GLU A 297 0.78 -12.29 -7.08
CA GLU A 297 0.87 -11.10 -7.94
C GLU A 297 -0.38 -10.88 -8.81
N SER A 298 -1.15 -11.93 -9.11
CA SER A 298 -2.27 -11.83 -10.06
C SER A 298 -3.54 -11.17 -9.51
N ASN A 299 -3.64 -10.86 -8.21
CA ASN A 299 -4.91 -10.39 -7.63
C ASN A 299 -4.80 -9.28 -6.56
N ASP A 300 -3.66 -8.60 -6.44
CA ASP A 300 -3.49 -7.56 -5.42
C ASP A 300 -4.19 -6.23 -5.78
N MET A 301 -4.72 -6.08 -7.00
CA MET A 301 -5.34 -4.84 -7.49
C MET A 301 -4.45 -3.58 -7.30
N GLY A 302 -3.13 -3.77 -7.19
CA GLY A 302 -2.16 -2.71 -6.90
C GLY A 302 -2.16 -2.20 -5.45
N LEU A 303 -2.84 -2.87 -4.51
CA LEU A 303 -2.92 -2.42 -3.11
C LEU A 303 -1.56 -2.41 -2.42
N GLY A 304 -0.71 -3.42 -2.64
CA GLY A 304 0.64 -3.47 -2.10
C GLY A 304 1.55 -2.37 -2.69
N MET A 305 1.37 -2.02 -3.96
CA MET A 305 2.08 -0.89 -4.56
C MET A 305 1.58 0.45 -3.98
N LEU A 306 0.26 0.64 -3.91
CA LEU A 306 -0.36 1.80 -3.26
C LEU A 306 0.12 1.93 -1.81
N LEU A 307 0.24 0.81 -1.10
CA LEU A 307 0.76 0.76 0.26
C LEU A 307 2.14 1.41 0.28
N LYS A 308 3.11 0.90 -0.49
CA LYS A 308 4.47 1.44 -0.54
C LYS A 308 4.52 2.92 -0.92
N MET A 309 3.84 3.27 -2.01
CA MET A 309 3.82 4.64 -2.52
C MET A 309 3.35 5.62 -1.46
N THR A 310 2.23 5.32 -0.80
CA THR A 310 1.63 6.25 0.18
C THR A 310 2.44 6.48 1.45
N ARG A 311 3.51 5.70 1.70
CA ARG A 311 4.44 5.94 2.82
C ARG A 311 5.50 6.98 2.48
N CYS A 312 5.69 7.28 1.19
CA CYS A 312 6.58 8.33 0.73
C CYS A 312 5.80 9.66 0.68
N HIS A 313 6.45 10.77 1.05
CA HIS A 313 5.80 12.10 1.07
C HIS A 313 5.24 12.53 -0.29
N ASP A 314 5.92 12.17 -1.38
CA ASP A 314 5.58 12.49 -2.77
C ASP A 314 5.12 11.26 -3.56
N LEU A 315 4.57 10.27 -2.84
CA LEU A 315 4.25 8.94 -3.36
C LEU A 315 5.45 8.16 -3.93
N GLY A 316 6.67 8.70 -3.86
CA GLY A 316 7.86 8.13 -4.49
C GLY A 316 7.79 8.12 -6.02
N LEU A 317 6.93 8.95 -6.63
CA LEU A 317 6.73 8.98 -8.09
C LEU A 317 8.02 9.30 -8.84
N GLY A 318 8.85 10.20 -8.32
CA GLY A 318 10.14 10.53 -8.93
C GLY A 318 11.07 9.31 -9.06
N GLN A 319 11.09 8.44 -8.04
CA GLN A 319 11.90 7.22 -8.05
C GLN A 319 11.31 6.12 -8.94
N LEU A 320 9.98 6.08 -9.05
CA LEU A 320 9.27 5.09 -9.87
C LEU A 320 9.38 5.39 -11.36
N LEU A 321 9.26 6.67 -11.73
CA LEU A 321 9.25 7.11 -13.14
C LEU A 321 10.66 7.38 -13.67
N PHE A 322 11.59 7.77 -12.81
CA PHE A 322 12.97 8.12 -13.20
C PHE A 322 14.01 7.34 -12.37
N PRO A 323 14.05 6.00 -12.48
CA PRO A 323 14.99 5.19 -11.69
C PRO A 323 16.46 5.51 -11.98
N ASP A 324 16.76 6.05 -13.16
CA ASP A 324 18.12 6.40 -13.58
C ASP A 324 18.58 7.78 -13.09
N LEU A 325 17.65 8.62 -12.60
CA LEU A 325 17.98 9.95 -12.10
C LEU A 325 18.20 9.90 -10.59
N ASP A 326 19.47 9.99 -10.18
CA ASP A 326 19.87 10.11 -8.79
C ASP A 326 19.50 11.49 -8.20
N LEU A 327 18.22 11.70 -7.90
CA LEU A 327 17.69 12.99 -7.40
C LEU A 327 18.26 13.41 -6.03
N ASP A 328 18.75 12.45 -5.26
CA ASP A 328 19.30 12.69 -3.92
C ASP A 328 20.68 13.38 -3.93
N GLU A 329 21.40 13.41 -5.06
CA GLU A 329 22.75 13.97 -5.13
C GLU A 329 22.76 15.49 -5.29
N SER A 330 21.68 16.09 -5.79
CA SER A 330 21.61 17.53 -6.07
C SER A 330 21.45 18.39 -4.81
N LEU A 331 20.83 17.85 -3.75
CA LEU A 331 20.51 18.61 -2.52
C LEU A 331 21.61 18.53 -1.44
N GLY A 332 22.70 17.79 -1.68
CA GLY A 332 23.63 17.37 -0.63
C GLY A 332 25.00 18.05 -0.58
N CYS A 333 25.28 19.08 -1.39
CA CYS A 333 26.67 19.51 -1.63
C CYS A 333 26.92 21.02 -1.47
N MET A 334 26.06 21.75 -0.76
CA MET A 334 26.34 23.12 -0.30
C MET A 334 26.70 23.11 1.19
N ASP A 335 27.47 22.11 1.63
CA ASP A 335 28.28 22.26 2.84
C ASP A 335 29.31 23.34 2.52
N GLY A 336 28.98 24.56 2.93
CA GLY A 336 29.86 25.70 2.84
C GLY A 336 31.17 25.38 3.55
N ASP A 337 32.22 25.20 2.76
CA ASP A 337 33.53 25.76 3.10
C ASP A 337 33.39 27.30 3.08
N GLU A 338 32.54 27.85 3.95
CA GLU A 338 32.52 29.27 4.25
C GLU A 338 33.66 29.51 5.21
N ALA A 339 34.76 29.93 4.61
CA ALA A 339 36.02 30.24 5.26
C ALA A 339 35.80 31.15 6.47
N ASP A 340 36.55 30.85 7.53
CA ASP A 340 36.84 31.71 8.68
C ASP A 340 37.09 33.18 8.25
N GLU A 341 36.06 34.02 8.28
CA GLU A 341 36.21 35.49 8.31
C GLU A 341 35.55 35.98 9.59
N ALA A 342 36.38 36.02 10.64
CA ALA A 342 36.09 36.67 11.90
C ALA A 342 35.69 38.13 11.65
N SER A 343 34.40 38.43 11.75
CA SER A 343 33.91 39.80 11.89
C SER A 343 32.91 39.87 13.03
N ASP A 344 33.34 40.66 14.00
CA ASP A 344 32.73 40.94 15.28
C ASP A 344 31.51 41.88 15.13
N GLU A 345 30.63 41.82 16.12
CA GLU A 345 29.62 42.82 16.50
C GLU A 345 28.25 42.89 15.78
N SER A 346 27.26 42.35 16.50
CA SER A 346 25.95 42.95 16.85
C SER A 346 24.94 43.30 15.75
N SER A 347 23.83 42.54 15.70
CA SER A 347 22.48 43.11 15.51
C SER A 347 21.41 42.04 15.77
N ALA A 348 20.38 42.45 16.49
CA ALA A 348 19.28 41.63 16.99
C ALA A 348 18.24 41.25 15.92
N ASP A 349 17.56 40.13 16.21
CA ASP A 349 16.18 39.79 15.88
C ASP A 349 15.71 39.89 14.42
N THR A 350 15.70 38.76 13.71
CA THR A 350 14.57 38.39 12.83
C THR A 350 14.53 36.87 12.60
N PHE A 351 13.52 36.19 13.16
CA PHE A 351 13.23 34.77 12.89
C PHE A 351 12.30 34.69 11.66
N GLU A 352 12.84 34.42 10.47
CA GLU A 352 12.05 33.98 9.31
C GLU A 352 12.36 32.52 9.00
N ASN A 353 11.48 31.63 9.46
CA ASN A 353 11.43 30.23 9.03
C ASN A 353 10.40 30.12 7.89
N GLY A 354 10.84 29.93 6.64
CA GLY A 354 9.90 29.75 5.52
C GLY A 354 10.46 29.43 4.13
N ALA A 355 11.77 29.46 3.88
CA ALA A 355 12.29 29.48 2.50
C ALA A 355 12.57 28.10 1.84
N CYS A 356 12.50 26.97 2.57
CA CYS A 356 12.90 25.67 1.99
C CYS A 356 11.85 24.96 1.13
N LEU A 357 10.57 25.36 1.13
CA LEU A 357 9.52 24.65 0.38
C LEU A 357 9.36 25.13 -1.07
N ASN A 358 9.60 26.42 -1.36
CA ASN A 358 9.37 26.99 -2.68
C ASN A 358 10.29 26.43 -3.78
N ALA A 359 11.50 25.99 -3.44
CA ALA A 359 12.45 25.44 -4.41
C ALA A 359 12.02 24.07 -4.98
N ARG A 360 11.12 23.34 -4.30
CA ARG A 360 10.61 22.05 -4.82
C ARG A 360 9.54 22.25 -5.89
N SER A 361 8.64 23.22 -5.73
CA SER A 361 7.52 23.48 -6.66
C SER A 361 8.03 23.79 -8.09
N ASP A 362 8.99 24.70 -8.22
CA ASP A 362 9.52 25.12 -9.53
C ASP A 362 10.24 23.99 -10.29
N MET A 363 10.85 23.05 -9.56
CA MET A 363 11.53 21.89 -10.15
C MET A 363 10.53 20.88 -10.72
N TRP A 364 9.37 20.69 -10.07
CA TRP A 364 8.33 19.79 -10.56
C TRP A 364 7.65 20.35 -11.79
N GLU A 365 7.37 21.65 -11.85
CA GLU A 365 6.65 22.27 -12.96
C GLU A 365 7.48 22.27 -14.27
N GLY A 366 8.80 22.41 -14.18
CA GLY A 366 9.71 22.24 -15.31
C GLY A 366 9.77 20.80 -15.81
N ARG A 367 9.78 19.82 -14.89
CA ARG A 367 9.93 18.40 -15.23
C ARG A 367 8.62 17.74 -15.66
N LEU A 368 7.47 18.15 -15.14
CA LEU A 368 6.15 17.71 -15.63
C LEU A 368 6.03 17.98 -17.13
N LYS A 369 6.52 19.12 -17.62
CA LYS A 369 6.51 19.46 -19.04
C LYS A 369 7.32 18.47 -19.88
N GLU A 370 8.48 18.01 -19.39
CA GLU A 370 9.27 16.98 -20.08
C GLU A 370 8.55 15.63 -20.13
N VAL A 371 7.88 15.25 -19.04
CA VAL A 371 7.13 13.98 -18.95
C VAL A 371 5.91 13.98 -19.84
N VAL A 372 5.14 15.08 -19.83
CA VAL A 372 3.97 15.26 -20.70
C VAL A 372 4.40 15.19 -22.16
N THR A 373 5.50 15.88 -22.53
CA THR A 373 6.05 15.80 -23.89
C THR A 373 6.46 14.36 -24.26
N GLY A 374 7.13 13.65 -23.33
CA GLY A 374 7.52 12.26 -23.54
C GLY A 374 6.35 11.28 -23.62
N MET A 375 5.25 11.54 -22.89
CA MET A 375 4.03 10.72 -22.93
C MET A 375 3.22 10.97 -24.20
N GLU A 376 3.16 12.21 -24.69
CA GLU A 376 2.57 12.52 -26.00
C GLU A 376 3.31 11.77 -27.10
N ASP A 377 4.64 11.74 -27.07
CA ASP A 377 5.45 10.96 -28.01
C ASP A 377 5.19 9.45 -27.91
N LEU A 378 5.02 8.91 -26.70
CA LEU A 378 4.67 7.50 -26.49
C LEU A 378 3.27 7.17 -27.06
N ARG A 379 2.30 8.07 -26.87
CA ARG A 379 0.92 7.90 -27.35
C ARG A 379 0.85 7.94 -28.88
N VAL A 380 1.67 8.78 -29.51
CA VAL A 380 1.83 8.83 -30.97
C VAL A 380 2.45 7.54 -31.50
N GLN A 381 3.44 6.96 -30.79
CA GLN A 381 4.07 5.70 -31.21
C GLN A 381 3.10 4.51 -31.12
N VAL A 382 2.28 4.40 -30.07
CA VAL A 382 1.28 3.32 -29.96
C VAL A 382 0.24 3.42 -31.08
N ALA A 383 -0.24 4.63 -31.39
CA ALA A 383 -1.18 4.84 -32.48
C ALA A 383 -0.60 4.53 -33.87
N GLN A 384 0.72 4.66 -34.07
CA GLN A 384 1.38 4.29 -35.32
C GLN A 384 1.55 2.78 -35.49
N VAL A 385 1.72 2.03 -34.41
CA VAL A 385 1.85 0.56 -34.46
C VAL A 385 0.51 -0.11 -34.82
N ASP A 386 -0.61 0.47 -34.37
CA ASP A 386 -1.94 -0.05 -34.69
C ASP A 386 -2.35 0.20 -36.16
N ASP A 387 -1.79 1.21 -36.82
CA ASP A 387 -2.09 1.55 -38.22
C ASP A 387 -1.27 0.72 -39.24
N GLU A 388 -0.12 0.17 -38.83
CA GLU A 388 0.69 -0.71 -39.70
C GLU A 388 0.19 -2.17 -39.72
N GLY A 389 -0.67 -2.58 -38.78
CA GLY A 389 -1.26 -3.93 -38.72
C GLY A 389 -2.46 -4.16 -39.65
N LEU A 390 -2.93 -3.12 -40.35
CA LEU A 390 -4.17 -3.11 -41.13
C LEU A 390 -3.96 -2.79 -42.63
N ARG A 391 -2.78 -3.08 -43.17
CA ARG A 391 -2.59 -3.09 -44.63
C ARG A 391 -2.82 -4.50 -45.20
N PRO A 392 -3.79 -4.68 -46.12
CA PRO A 392 -4.13 -5.97 -46.73
C PRO A 392 -3.05 -6.52 -47.67
#